data_AF-A0A9D9ZKT6-F1
#
_entry.id   AF-A0A9D9ZKT6-F1
#
_cell.length_a   1.000
_cell.length_b   1.000
_cell.length_c   1.000
_cell.angle_alpha   90.00
_cell.angle_beta   90.00
_cell.angle_gamma   90.00
#
_symmetry.space_group_name_H-M   'P 1'
#
loop_
_entity.id
_entity.type
_entity.pdbx_description
1 polymer ?
#
loop_
_entity_poly.entity_id
_entity_poly.type
_entity_poly.pdbx_seq_one_letter_code
_entity_poly.pdbx_strand_id
1 'polypeptide(L)'
;MNVHRLSIEEYMKVNKVKSRQTIYNRIQSGQLKSEKIDNRLYIILDNEKKESVKEDWTTEIIKKTISDKDGQIEELKKKLESAEEEKKKSEERAEKEKEVLNKRLDTAENEKKELLERNREQNHLLMQSVKNTELLTNQVKELEYKVEEGQEKKGFWKRVFGEKK
;
A
#
# COMPACT_ATOMS: atom_id res chain seq x y z
N MET A 1 34.16 74.34 7.09
CA MET A 1 34.16 72.87 7.00
C MET A 1 34.28 72.48 5.53
N ASN A 2 35.34 71.79 5.14
CA ASN A 2 35.50 71.33 3.76
C ASN A 2 34.62 70.09 3.54
N VAL A 3 33.49 70.26 2.84
CA VAL A 3 32.67 69.14 2.39
C VAL A 3 33.41 68.44 1.27
N HIS A 4 33.88 67.21 1.52
CA HIS A 4 34.54 66.41 0.50
C HIS A 4 33.49 65.77 -0.40
N ARG A 5 33.50 66.16 -1.68
CA ARG A 5 32.56 65.67 -2.70
C ARG A 5 33.33 64.77 -3.67
N LEU A 6 32.78 63.61 -3.97
CA LEU A 6 33.28 62.72 -5.02
C LEU A 6 32.24 62.56 -6.12
N SER A 7 32.68 62.56 -7.37
CA SER A 7 31.83 62.07 -8.46
C SER A 7 31.51 60.58 -8.26
N ILE A 8 30.47 60.09 -8.93
CA ILE A 8 30.11 58.67 -8.91
C ILE A 8 31.30 57.80 -9.33
N GLU A 9 32.06 58.23 -10.34
CA GLU A 9 33.19 57.47 -10.88
C GLU A 9 34.37 57.40 -9.91
N GLU A 10 34.68 58.50 -9.23
CA GLU A 10 35.72 58.53 -8.20
C GLU A 10 35.31 57.67 -7.00
N TYR A 11 34.06 57.76 -6.58
CA TYR A 11 33.53 56.92 -5.50
C TYR A 11 33.57 55.43 -5.87
N MET A 12 33.26 55.06 -7.12
CA MET A 12 33.38 53.69 -7.62
C MET A 12 34.82 53.18 -7.54
N LYS A 13 35.80 53.99 -7.95
CA LYS A 13 37.22 53.64 -7.92
C LYS A 13 37.71 53.45 -6.48
N VAL A 14 37.43 54.41 -5.60
CA VAL A 14 37.87 54.38 -4.19
C VAL A 14 37.27 53.19 -3.44
N ASN A 15 35.97 52.91 -3.62
CA ASN A 15 35.26 51.87 -2.89
C ASN A 15 35.16 50.53 -3.62
N LYS A 16 35.89 50.37 -4.74
CA LYS A 16 35.90 49.16 -5.59
C LYS A 16 34.50 48.68 -6.00
N VAL A 17 33.57 49.61 -6.22
CA VAL A 17 32.19 49.30 -6.66
C VAL A 17 32.16 49.19 -8.18
N LYS A 18 31.67 48.05 -8.70
CA LYS A 18 31.69 47.75 -10.14
C LYS A 18 30.51 48.30 -10.94
N SER A 19 29.44 48.76 -10.28
CA SER A 19 28.22 49.23 -10.94
C SER A 19 27.73 50.58 -10.42
N ARG A 20 27.43 51.50 -11.35
CA ARG A 20 26.77 52.78 -11.04
C ARG A 20 25.38 52.56 -10.44
N GLN A 21 24.66 51.52 -10.86
CA GLN A 21 23.32 51.22 -10.36
C GLN A 21 23.33 50.89 -8.87
N THR A 22 24.35 50.19 -8.39
CA THR A 22 24.52 49.91 -6.96
C THR A 22 24.67 51.19 -6.14
N ILE A 23 25.29 52.23 -6.71
CA ILE A 23 25.44 53.54 -6.06
C ILE A 23 24.12 54.29 -6.07
N TYR A 24 23.41 54.34 -7.20
CA TYR A 24 22.08 54.97 -7.26
C TYR A 24 21.10 54.36 -6.26
N ASN A 25 21.07 53.03 -6.13
CA ASN A 25 20.24 52.33 -5.15
C ASN A 25 20.62 52.70 -3.71
N ARG A 26 21.91 52.89 -3.41
CA ARG A 26 22.39 53.35 -2.09
C ARG A 26 22.03 54.81 -1.79
N ILE A 27 22.03 55.67 -2.81
CA ILE A 27 21.56 57.06 -2.68
C ILE A 27 20.05 57.07 -2.44
N GLN A 28 19.28 56.33 -3.24
CA GLN A 28 17.82 56.25 -3.11
C GLN A 28 17.37 55.65 -1.77
N SER A 29 18.12 54.69 -1.23
CA SER A 29 17.87 54.12 0.10
C SER A 29 18.40 54.98 1.27
N GLY A 30 18.95 56.17 1.00
CA GLY A 30 19.47 57.09 2.04
C GLY A 30 20.76 56.63 2.72
N GLN A 31 21.42 55.58 2.20
CA GLN A 31 22.69 55.08 2.71
C GLN A 31 23.87 55.98 2.32
N LEU A 32 23.75 56.72 1.21
CA LEU A 32 24.71 57.72 0.76
C LEU A 32 24.03 59.08 0.60
N LYS A 33 24.65 60.13 1.14
CA LYS A 33 24.22 61.50 0.86
C LYS A 33 24.77 61.91 -0.50
N SER A 34 23.93 62.61 -1.27
CA SER A 34 24.32 63.12 -2.58
C SER A 34 23.78 64.52 -2.81
N GLU A 35 24.48 65.29 -3.63
CA GLU A 35 24.11 66.63 -4.06
C GLU A 35 24.18 66.72 -5.58
N LYS A 36 23.28 67.50 -6.18
CA LYS A 36 23.28 67.76 -7.62
C LYS A 36 23.75 69.19 -7.87
N ILE A 37 24.89 69.33 -8.53
CA ILE A 37 25.53 70.61 -8.86
C ILE A 37 25.76 70.63 -10.38
N ASP A 38 25.34 71.69 -11.08
CA ASP A 38 25.49 71.83 -12.53
C ASP A 38 25.07 70.58 -13.32
N ASN A 39 23.90 70.05 -12.93
CA ASN A 39 23.28 68.86 -13.50
C ASN A 39 24.07 67.54 -13.31
N ARG A 40 25.15 67.54 -12.52
CA ARG A 40 25.96 66.35 -12.18
C ARG A 40 25.75 65.93 -10.72
N LEU A 41 25.71 64.61 -10.48
CA LEU A 41 25.48 64.04 -9.15
C LEU A 41 26.82 63.76 -8.46
N TYR A 42 26.98 64.30 -7.25
CA TYR A 42 28.13 64.11 -6.38
C TYR A 42 27.72 63.42 -5.09
N ILE A 43 28.59 62.56 -4.57
CA ILE A 43 28.41 61.88 -3.29
C ILE A 43 29.13 62.70 -2.22
N ILE A 44 28.40 63.02 -1.17
CA ILE A 44 28.93 63.73 0.00
C ILE A 44 29.49 62.67 0.94
N LEU A 45 30.80 62.76 1.22
CA LEU A 45 31.43 61.93 2.23
C LEU A 45 31.23 62.58 3.59
N ASP A 46 30.23 62.13 4.33
CA ASP A 46 30.15 62.37 5.77
C ASP A 46 31.11 61.40 6.47
N ASN A 47 32.07 61.92 7.21
CA ASN A 47 33.04 61.14 8.00
C ASN A 47 32.41 60.48 9.26
N GLU A 48 31.09 60.38 9.34
CA GLU A 48 30.40 59.77 10.47
C GLU A 48 30.22 58.27 10.23
N LYS A 49 30.85 57.45 11.07
CA LYS A 49 30.58 56.01 11.17
C LYS A 49 29.09 55.83 11.51
N LYS A 50 28.29 55.39 10.53
CA LYS A 50 26.93 54.90 10.80
C LYS A 50 27.00 53.45 11.28
N GLU A 51 27.07 53.29 12.60
CA GLU A 51 26.86 52.02 13.31
C GLU A 51 25.36 51.77 13.55
N SER A 52 24.95 50.49 13.57
CA SER A 52 23.75 49.90 14.22
C SER A 52 22.45 49.54 13.47
N VAL A 53 22.04 50.12 12.32
CA VAL A 53 20.66 49.82 11.79
C VAL A 53 20.53 48.48 11.03
N LYS A 54 21.64 47.83 10.65
CA LYS A 54 21.60 46.62 9.81
C LYS A 54 21.47 45.29 10.57
N GLU A 55 21.68 45.25 11.88
CA GLU A 55 21.72 43.97 12.62
C GLU A 55 20.31 43.50 13.05
N ASP A 56 19.42 44.43 13.41
CA ASP A 56 18.07 44.12 13.92
C ASP A 56 17.12 43.55 12.86
N TRP A 57 17.06 44.15 11.65
CA TRP A 57 16.14 43.68 10.61
C TRP A 57 16.48 42.26 10.12
N THR A 58 17.77 41.91 10.06
CA THR A 58 18.21 40.54 9.73
C THR A 58 17.83 39.54 10.80
N THR A 59 17.92 39.92 12.08
CA THR A 59 17.57 38.99 13.18
C THR A 59 16.06 38.75 13.24
N GLU A 60 15.23 39.76 13.00
CA GLU A 60 13.77 39.57 12.93
C GLU A 60 13.34 38.65 11.78
N ILE A 61 13.92 38.81 10.59
CA ILE A 61 13.63 37.94 9.44
C ILE A 61 14.05 36.50 9.74
N ILE A 62 15.23 36.31 10.35
CA ILE A 62 15.72 34.97 10.74
C ILE A 62 14.78 34.34 11.77
N LYS A 63 14.38 35.06 12.82
CA LYS A 63 13.44 34.56 13.83
C LYS A 63 12.10 34.14 13.21
N LYS A 64 11.55 34.96 12.31
CA LYS A 64 10.30 34.63 11.63
C LYS A 64 10.43 33.39 10.75
N THR A 65 11.53 33.29 10.00
CA THR A 65 11.81 32.13 9.15
C THR A 65 11.98 30.85 9.96
N ILE A 66 12.67 30.92 11.11
CA ILE A 66 12.82 29.78 12.02
C ILE A 66 11.45 29.36 12.56
N SER A 67 10.64 30.31 13.03
CA SER A 67 9.29 30.02 13.53
C SER A 67 8.38 29.38 12.47
N ASP A 68 8.45 29.85 11.22
CA ASP A 68 7.69 29.26 10.12
C ASP A 68 8.16 27.83 9.81
N LYS A 69 9.47 27.59 9.90
CA LYS A 69 10.06 26.26 9.70
C LYS A 69 9.73 25.30 10.84
N ASP A 70 9.75 25.76 12.08
CA ASP A 70 9.34 24.96 13.23
C ASP A 70 7.85 24.57 13.13
N GLY A 71 6.99 25.49 12.68
CA GLY A 71 5.59 25.19 12.39
C GLY A 71 5.41 24.12 11.31
N GLN A 72 6.18 24.20 10.22
CA GLN A 72 6.18 23.17 9.16
C GLN A 72 6.66 21.81 9.69
N ILE A 73 7.69 21.79 10.53
CA ILE A 73 8.20 20.55 11.13
C ILE A 73 7.14 19.92 12.03
N GLU A 74 6.44 20.71 12.85
CA GLU A 74 5.41 20.21 13.76
C GLU A 74 4.21 19.63 12.99
N GLU A 75 3.81 20.29 11.89
CA GLU A 75 2.74 19.79 11.03
C GLU A 75 3.14 18.49 10.31
N LEU A 76 4.39 18.39 9.84
CA LEU A 76 4.92 17.17 9.24
C LEU A 76 4.99 16.02 10.24
N LYS A 77 5.39 16.28 11.49
CA LYS A 77 5.38 15.27 12.56
C LYS A 77 3.98 14.71 12.80
N LYS A 78 2.96 15.57 12.91
CA LYS A 78 1.57 15.12 13.08
C LYS A 78 1.06 14.28 11.92
N LYS A 79 1.41 14.65 10.69
CA LYS A 79 1.07 13.87 9.49
C LYS A 79 1.76 12.50 9.50
N LEU A 80 3.00 12.44 9.94
CA LEU A 80 3.77 11.20 10.04
C LEU A 80 3.18 10.27 11.10
N GLU A 81 2.87 10.79 12.28
CA GLU A 81 2.24 10.03 13.37
C GLU A 81 0.86 9.49 12.95
N SER A 82 0.05 10.32 12.27
CA SER A 82 -1.25 9.89 11.73
C SER A 82 -1.10 8.78 10.68
N ALA A 83 -0.10 8.91 9.78
CA ALA A 83 0.16 7.89 8.77
C ALA A 83 0.68 6.58 9.37
N GLU A 84 1.48 6.62 10.43
CA GLU A 84 1.92 5.44 11.17
C GLU A 84 0.76 4.74 11.89
N GLU A 85 -0.15 5.49 12.52
CA GLU A 85 -1.36 4.91 13.10
C GLU A 85 -2.26 4.25 12.06
N GLU A 86 -2.46 4.89 10.91
CA GLU A 86 -3.24 4.30 9.81
C GLU A 86 -2.59 3.04 9.27
N LYS A 87 -1.26 3.06 9.08
CA LYS A 87 -0.49 1.88 8.66
C LYS A 87 -0.67 0.75 9.67
N LYS A 88 -0.51 1.01 10.96
CA LYS A 88 -0.70 0.01 12.03
C LYS A 88 -2.12 -0.57 12.02
N LYS A 89 -3.15 0.28 11.90
CA LYS A 89 -4.55 -0.18 11.78
C LYS A 89 -4.76 -1.04 10.53
N SER A 90 -4.11 -0.71 9.43
CA SER A 90 -4.19 -1.48 8.18
C SER A 90 -3.52 -2.85 8.31
N GLU A 91 -2.35 -2.91 8.97
CA GLU A 91 -1.61 -4.14 9.23
C GLU A 91 -2.40 -5.06 10.18
N GLU A 92 -2.97 -4.52 11.26
CA GLU A 92 -3.82 -5.28 12.18
C GLU A 92 -5.08 -5.84 11.49
N ARG A 93 -5.68 -5.09 10.55
CA ARG A 93 -6.82 -5.59 9.77
C ARG A 93 -6.40 -6.71 8.83
N ALA A 94 -5.31 -6.53 8.10
CA ALA A 94 -4.79 -7.54 7.19
C ALA A 94 -4.43 -8.84 7.94
N GLU A 95 -3.86 -8.74 9.14
CA GLU A 95 -3.54 -9.90 9.97
C GLU A 95 -4.78 -10.64 10.46
N LYS A 96 -5.81 -9.91 10.91
CA LYS A 96 -7.12 -10.50 11.28
C LYS A 96 -7.80 -11.19 10.10
N GLU A 97 -7.78 -10.56 8.92
CA GLU A 97 -8.34 -11.16 7.70
C GLU A 97 -7.60 -12.45 7.33
N LYS A 98 -6.26 -12.45 7.42
CA LYS A 98 -5.44 -13.64 7.19
C LYS A 98 -5.77 -14.76 8.18
N GLU A 99 -5.96 -14.45 9.46
CA GLU A 99 -6.35 -15.44 10.47
C GLU A 99 -7.72 -16.05 10.16
N VAL A 100 -8.71 -15.23 9.76
CA VAL A 100 -10.04 -15.72 9.37
C VAL A 100 -9.97 -16.59 8.12
N LEU A 101 -9.19 -16.21 7.12
CA LEU A 101 -9.00 -16.99 5.91
C LEU A 101 -8.35 -18.34 6.20
N ASN A 102 -7.33 -18.38 7.07
CA ASN A 102 -6.71 -19.63 7.48
C ASN A 102 -7.70 -20.55 8.21
N LYS A 103 -8.49 -20.03 9.15
CA LYS A 103 -9.53 -20.83 9.83
C LYS A 103 -10.55 -21.41 8.85
N ARG A 104 -10.95 -20.63 7.85
CA ARG A 104 -11.87 -21.10 6.79
C ARG A 104 -11.21 -22.18 5.92
N LEU A 105 -9.93 -22.03 5.60
CA LEU A 105 -9.16 -23.01 4.86
C LEU A 105 -9.10 -24.34 5.63
N ASP A 106 -8.72 -24.29 6.90
CA ASP A 106 -8.64 -25.48 7.78
C ASP A 106 -9.98 -26.20 7.88
N THR A 107 -11.07 -25.43 7.99
CA THR A 107 -12.44 -25.98 8.02
C THR A 107 -12.78 -26.67 6.70
N ALA A 108 -12.52 -26.02 5.57
CA ALA A 108 -12.78 -26.59 4.25
C ALA A 108 -11.93 -27.83 3.95
N GLU A 109 -10.67 -27.87 4.41
CA GLU A 109 -9.81 -29.04 4.29
C GLU A 109 -10.32 -30.22 5.12
N ASN A 110 -10.79 -29.96 6.35
CA ASN A 110 -11.41 -30.99 7.19
C ASN A 110 -12.70 -31.52 6.58
N GLU A 111 -13.61 -30.64 6.11
CA GLU A 111 -14.84 -31.04 5.43
C GLU A 111 -14.55 -31.89 4.19
N LYS A 112 -13.56 -31.50 3.39
CA LYS A 112 -13.12 -32.27 2.22
C LYS A 112 -12.63 -33.65 2.62
N LYS A 113 -11.85 -33.75 3.70
CA LYS A 113 -11.35 -35.03 4.22
C LYS A 113 -12.49 -35.94 4.66
N GLU A 114 -13.45 -35.42 5.41
CA GLU A 114 -14.64 -36.17 5.83
C GLU A 114 -15.47 -36.65 4.64
N LEU A 115 -15.68 -35.79 3.63
CA LEU A 115 -16.41 -36.17 2.42
C LEU A 115 -15.70 -37.28 1.64
N LEU A 116 -14.37 -37.23 1.54
CA LEU A 116 -13.58 -38.29 0.91
C LEU A 116 -13.68 -39.61 1.67
N GLU A 117 -13.67 -39.56 3.00
CA GLU A 117 -13.81 -40.75 3.86
C GLU A 117 -15.20 -41.39 3.69
N ARG A 118 -16.27 -40.58 3.77
CA ARG A 118 -17.65 -41.04 3.50
C ARG A 118 -17.79 -41.63 2.09
N ASN A 119 -17.15 -41.03 1.09
CA ASN A 119 -17.20 -41.55 -0.28
C ASN A 119 -16.50 -42.92 -0.40
N ARG A 120 -15.37 -43.11 0.29
CA ARG A 120 -14.68 -44.41 0.35
C ARG A 120 -15.54 -45.47 1.02
N GLU A 121 -16.18 -45.14 2.14
CA GLU A 121 -17.10 -46.05 2.84
C GLU A 121 -18.29 -46.44 1.96
N GLN A 122 -18.93 -45.47 1.30
CA GLN A 122 -20.03 -45.72 0.36
C GLN A 122 -19.61 -46.61 -0.80
N ASN A 123 -18.44 -46.36 -1.39
CA ASN A 123 -17.91 -47.20 -2.46
C ASN A 123 -17.63 -48.63 -1.99
N HIS A 124 -17.12 -48.80 -0.77
CA HIS A 124 -16.90 -50.12 -0.20
C HIS A 124 -18.23 -50.88 0.00
N LEU A 125 -19.25 -50.21 0.54
CA LEU A 125 -20.59 -50.78 0.70
C LEU A 125 -21.23 -51.14 -0.64
N LEU A 126 -21.10 -50.27 -1.64
CA LEU A 126 -21.56 -50.53 -3.01
C LEU A 126 -20.87 -51.77 -3.59
N MET A 127 -19.55 -51.89 -3.44
CA MET A 127 -18.81 -53.06 -3.92
C MET A 127 -19.28 -54.35 -3.24
N GLN A 128 -19.51 -54.33 -1.92
CA GLN A 128 -20.06 -55.48 -1.21
C GLN A 128 -21.47 -55.84 -1.71
N SER A 129 -22.32 -54.84 -1.92
CA SER A 129 -23.67 -55.03 -2.47
C SER A 129 -23.63 -55.67 -3.85
N VAL A 130 -22.77 -55.17 -4.75
CA VAL A 130 -22.59 -55.73 -6.10
C VAL A 130 -22.17 -57.20 -6.02
N LYS A 131 -21.18 -57.51 -5.18
CA LYS A 131 -20.69 -58.88 -5.00
C LYS A 131 -21.77 -59.83 -4.48
N ASN A 132 -22.60 -59.36 -3.54
CA ASN A 132 -23.74 -60.11 -3.03
C ASN A 132 -24.81 -60.33 -4.12
N THR A 133 -25.12 -59.29 -4.92
CA THR A 133 -26.08 -59.43 -6.02
C THR A 133 -25.60 -60.39 -7.10
N GLU A 134 -24.31 -60.41 -7.42
CA GLU A 134 -23.72 -61.38 -8.36
C GLU A 134 -23.87 -62.81 -7.84
N LEU A 135 -23.57 -63.03 -6.55
CA LEU A 135 -23.71 -64.33 -5.91
C LEU A 135 -25.16 -64.83 -5.91
N LEU A 136 -26.11 -63.97 -5.54
CA LEU A 136 -27.55 -64.29 -5.59
C LEU A 136 -28.02 -64.57 -7.01
N THR A 137 -27.55 -63.79 -8.00
CA THR A 137 -27.89 -64.00 -9.41
C THR A 137 -27.41 -65.37 -9.90
N ASN A 138 -26.20 -65.79 -9.50
CA ASN A 138 -25.69 -67.11 -9.85
C ASN A 138 -26.50 -68.23 -9.17
N GLN A 139 -26.88 -68.06 -7.90
CA GLN A 139 -27.75 -69.02 -7.20
C GLN A 139 -29.13 -69.15 -7.86
N VAL A 140 -29.73 -68.04 -8.30
CA VAL A 140 -31.00 -68.06 -9.03
C VAL A 140 -30.86 -68.84 -10.33
N LYS A 141 -29.81 -68.58 -11.12
CA LYS A 141 -29.54 -69.33 -12.36
C LYS A 141 -29.37 -70.84 -12.13
N GLU A 142 -28.66 -71.24 -11.08
CA GLU A 142 -28.52 -72.66 -10.72
C GLU A 142 -29.86 -73.30 -10.33
N LEU A 143 -30.71 -72.58 -9.60
CA LEU A 143 -32.03 -73.06 -9.22
C LEU A 143 -32.97 -73.15 -10.43
N GLU A 144 -32.95 -72.16 -11.32
CA GLU A 144 -33.69 -72.18 -12.59
C GLU A 144 -33.32 -73.42 -13.40
N TYR A 145 -32.02 -73.71 -13.57
CA TYR A 145 -31.55 -74.91 -14.25
C TYR A 145 -32.04 -76.21 -13.60
N LYS A 146 -31.99 -76.32 -12.26
CA LYS A 146 -32.50 -77.50 -11.55
C LYS A 146 -34.01 -77.66 -11.69
N VAL A 147 -34.76 -76.56 -11.74
CA VAL A 147 -36.20 -76.58 -11.97
C VAL A 147 -36.52 -77.08 -13.38
N GLU A 148 -35.82 -76.58 -14.40
CA GLU A 148 -35.94 -77.06 -15.78
C GLU A 148 -35.65 -78.57 -15.88
N GLU A 149 -34.53 -79.03 -15.32
CA GLU A 149 -34.17 -80.46 -15.30
C GLU A 149 -35.24 -81.32 -14.59
N GLY A 150 -35.79 -80.82 -13.48
CA GLY A 150 -36.90 -81.46 -12.76
C GLY A 150 -38.18 -81.54 -13.59
N GLN A 151 -38.52 -80.49 -14.34
CA GLN A 151 -39.67 -80.46 -15.24
C GLN A 151 -39.47 -81.43 -16.42
N GLU A 152 -38.27 -81.47 -17.02
CA GLU A 152 -37.94 -82.42 -18.08
C GLU A 152 -38.07 -83.87 -17.61
N LYS A 153 -37.51 -84.20 -16.44
CA LYS A 153 -37.65 -85.53 -15.83
C LYS A 153 -39.12 -85.87 -15.58
N LYS A 154 -39.90 -84.95 -15.01
CA LYS A 154 -41.34 -85.15 -14.80
C LYS A 154 -42.08 -85.41 -16.12
N GLY A 155 -41.76 -84.65 -17.17
CA GLY A 155 -42.30 -84.84 -18.53
C GLY A 155 -41.87 -86.17 -19.15
N PHE A 156 -40.64 -86.63 -18.92
CA PHE A 156 -40.16 -87.94 -19.33
C PHE A 156 -40.96 -89.07 -18.66
N TRP A 157 -41.05 -89.09 -17.32
CA TRP A 157 -41.80 -90.13 -16.60
C TRP A 157 -43.28 -90.16 -17.00
N LYS A 158 -43.89 -88.98 -17.24
CA LYS A 158 -45.26 -88.88 -17.77
C LYS A 158 -45.42 -89.53 -19.15
N ARG A 159 -44.42 -89.39 -20.04
CA ARG A 159 -44.40 -90.04 -21.37
C ARG A 159 -44.18 -91.55 -21.29
N VAL A 160 -43.29 -92.01 -20.41
CA VAL A 160 -42.90 -93.43 -20.32
C VAL A 160 -43.98 -94.28 -19.65
N PHE A 161 -44.63 -93.79 -18.58
CA PHE A 161 -45.58 -94.58 -17.80
C PHE A 161 -47.04 -94.19 -18.00
N GLY A 162 -47.32 -93.06 -18.64
CA GLY A 162 -48.67 -92.54 -18.87
C GLY A 162 -49.39 -92.15 -17.58
N GLU A 163 -50.28 -91.17 -17.66
CA GLU A 163 -51.27 -90.98 -16.59
C GLU A 163 -52.15 -92.23 -16.54
N LYS A 164 -51.99 -93.06 -15.50
CA LYS A 164 -53.04 -94.03 -15.16
C LYS A 164 -54.31 -93.23 -14.93
N LYS A 165 -55.27 -93.37 -15.84
CA LYS A 165 -56.67 -92.97 -15.63
C LYS A 165 -57.25 -93.76 -14.46
#